data_AF-A0A6G1SU47-F1
#
_entry.id   AF-A0A6G1SU47-F1
#
_cell.length_a   1.000
_cell.length_b   1.000
_cell.length_c   1.000
_cell.angle_alpha   90.00
_cell.angle_beta   90.00
_cell.angle_gamma   90.00
#
_symmetry.space_group_name_H-M   'P 1'
#
loop_
_entity.id
_entity.type
_entity.pdbx_description
1 polymer ?
#
loop_
_entity_poly.entity_id
_entity_poly.type
_entity_poly.pdbx_seq_one_letter_code
_entity_poly.pdbx_strand_id
1 'polypeptide(L)'
;MPEPRVLLGDPLWGRGRVVQRHDDLQLEEYPDFQRREWLVQRVGWAVMLLIVLGAALGLFGVGPLSEAGAGTDGRLAVDYERFVRFQSETELHVRLSGDALSEGRATLWLTAGYLDGMRVSQVIPEPESVEVSGDRLTYTFAAAPEATEVGVRFVLLPTRIGGRTGEIGTGHGPGFSLNQFVYP
;
A
#
# COMPACT_ATOMS: atom_id res chain seq x y z
N MET A 1 73.25 -21.76 -79.64
CA MET A 1 72.91 -23.11 -79.12
C MET A 1 74.10 -23.63 -78.32
N PRO A 2 73.94 -24.32 -77.19
CA PRO A 2 72.98 -24.25 -76.07
C PRO A 2 73.75 -23.90 -74.75
N GLU A 3 73.13 -23.43 -73.66
CA GLU A 3 72.48 -24.22 -72.59
C GLU A 3 71.88 -23.21 -71.57
N PRO A 4 70.68 -23.44 -71.01
CA PRO A 4 70.12 -22.60 -69.95
C PRO A 4 70.59 -23.08 -68.57
N ARG A 5 71.35 -22.26 -67.84
CA ARG A 5 71.63 -22.48 -66.41
C ARG A 5 70.46 -21.98 -65.57
N VAL A 6 69.60 -22.90 -65.14
CA VAL A 6 68.68 -22.67 -64.02
C VAL A 6 69.50 -22.77 -62.72
N LEU A 7 69.89 -21.61 -62.19
CA LEU A 7 70.40 -21.51 -60.82
C LEU A 7 69.21 -21.48 -59.87
N LEU A 8 68.86 -22.64 -59.33
CA LEU A 8 68.02 -22.76 -58.15
C LEU A 8 68.92 -22.63 -56.92
N GLY A 9 69.00 -21.43 -56.36
CA GLY A 9 69.81 -21.14 -55.19
C GLY A 9 69.73 -19.68 -54.81
N ASP A 10 68.80 -19.35 -53.90
CA ASP A 10 69.12 -18.78 -52.58
C ASP A 10 67.82 -18.29 -51.89
N PRO A 11 67.56 -18.69 -50.63
CA PRO A 11 66.40 -18.22 -49.88
C PRO A 11 66.66 -16.78 -49.43
N LEU A 12 66.09 -15.82 -50.17
CA LEU A 12 66.21 -14.41 -49.84
C LEU A 12 65.35 -14.08 -48.62
N TRP A 13 66.02 -14.01 -47.48
CA TRP A 13 65.89 -12.99 -46.44
C TRP A 13 64.54 -12.82 -45.76
N GLY A 14 64.53 -13.24 -44.48
CA GLY A 14 63.71 -12.62 -43.47
C GLY A 14 63.91 -11.11 -43.47
N ARG A 15 62.81 -10.39 -43.67
CA ARG A 15 62.62 -9.09 -43.05
C ARG A 15 61.27 -9.16 -42.40
N GLY A 16 61.29 -9.47 -41.10
CA GLY A 16 60.12 -9.41 -40.23
C GLY A 16 59.52 -8.02 -40.39
N ARG A 17 58.43 -7.93 -41.14
CA ARG A 17 57.55 -6.79 -41.08
C ARG A 17 56.78 -7.02 -39.79
N VAL A 18 57.29 -6.42 -38.72
CA VAL A 18 56.52 -6.18 -37.51
C VAL A 18 55.25 -5.49 -38.01
N VAL A 19 54.16 -6.24 -38.09
CA VAL A 19 52.84 -5.64 -38.21
C VAL A 19 52.72 -4.90 -36.89
N GLN A 20 52.96 -3.59 -36.93
CA GLN A 20 52.51 -2.69 -35.88
C GLN A 20 51.00 -2.93 -35.80
N ARG A 21 50.59 -3.79 -34.86
CA ARG A 21 49.32 -3.53 -34.18
C ARG A 21 49.53 -2.14 -33.60
N HIS A 22 48.87 -1.16 -34.20
CA HIS A 22 48.48 -0.01 -33.43
C HIS A 22 47.56 -0.54 -32.33
N ASP A 23 48.17 -0.87 -31.19
CA ASP A 23 47.52 -1.04 -29.89
C ASP A 23 47.05 0.33 -29.37
N ASP A 24 46.43 1.11 -30.26
CA ASP A 24 46.01 2.50 -30.04
C ASP A 24 44.50 2.59 -30.29
N LEU A 25 43.76 1.67 -29.68
CA LEU A 25 42.41 1.96 -29.20
C LEU A 25 42.46 1.78 -27.68
N GLN A 26 43.22 2.65 -27.03
CA GLN A 26 43.01 3.03 -25.64
C GLN A 26 41.62 3.68 -25.53
N LEU A 27 40.57 2.86 -25.56
CA LEU A 27 39.30 3.22 -24.95
C LEU A 27 39.44 2.95 -23.45
N GLU A 28 40.30 3.75 -22.81
CA GLU A 28 40.13 4.13 -21.42
C GLU A 28 38.89 5.01 -21.33
N GLU A 29 37.72 4.40 -21.47
CA GLU A 29 36.45 5.12 -21.37
C GLU A 29 35.49 4.32 -20.47
N TYR A 30 35.75 4.46 -19.17
CA TYR A 30 34.86 4.33 -18.02
C TYR A 30 34.15 2.96 -17.79
N PRO A 31 34.78 2.01 -17.07
CA PRO A 31 34.11 0.78 -16.61
C PRO A 31 33.02 0.99 -15.55
N ASP A 32 32.77 2.23 -15.11
CA ASP A 32 31.76 2.55 -14.08
C ASP A 32 30.36 2.80 -14.66
N PHE A 33 30.24 3.21 -15.93
CA PHE A 33 28.94 3.50 -16.55
C PHE A 33 28.18 2.21 -16.92
N GLN A 34 28.87 1.21 -17.48
CA GLN A 34 28.25 -0.08 -17.86
C GLN A 34 27.78 -0.90 -16.66
N ARG A 35 28.46 -0.84 -15.50
CA ARG A 35 28.02 -1.53 -14.28
C ARG A 35 26.78 -0.90 -13.66
N ARG A 36 26.66 0.44 -13.76
CA ARG A 36 25.50 1.18 -13.26
C ARG A 36 24.25 0.84 -14.08
N GLU A 37 24.36 0.71 -15.40
CA GLU A 37 23.24 0.29 -16.23
C GLU A 37 22.74 -1.12 -15.87
N TRP A 38 23.66 -2.07 -15.68
CA TRP A 38 23.30 -3.43 -15.23
C TRP A 38 22.70 -3.46 -13.83
N LEU A 39 23.20 -2.63 -12.91
CA LEU A 39 22.64 -2.50 -11.58
C LEU A 39 21.25 -1.87 -11.62
N VAL A 40 21.06 -0.79 -12.39
CA VAL A 40 19.76 -0.11 -12.55
C VAL A 40 18.74 -1.03 -13.18
N GLN A 41 19.14 -1.81 -14.20
CA GLN A 41 18.25 -2.80 -14.81
C GLN A 41 17.85 -3.88 -13.82
N ARG A 42 18.81 -4.42 -13.06
CA ARG A 42 18.55 -5.49 -12.08
C ARG A 42 17.75 -5.00 -10.87
N VAL A 43 18.00 -3.78 -10.41
CA VAL A 43 17.18 -3.09 -9.39
C VAL A 43 15.79 -2.82 -9.94
N GLY A 44 15.66 -2.39 -11.20
CA GLY A 44 14.37 -2.21 -11.87
C GLY A 44 13.55 -3.50 -11.93
N TRP A 45 14.19 -4.61 -12.31
CA TRP A 45 13.56 -5.94 -12.28
C TRP A 45 13.19 -6.39 -10.86
N ALA A 46 14.05 -6.15 -9.87
CA ALA A 46 13.77 -6.48 -8.48
C ALA A 46 12.59 -5.67 -7.93
N VAL A 47 12.56 -4.35 -8.22
CA VAL A 47 11.44 -3.47 -7.85
C VAL A 47 10.15 -3.90 -8.55
N MET A 48 10.20 -4.20 -9.84
CA MET A 48 9.03 -4.68 -10.59
C MET A 48 8.52 -6.02 -10.04
N LEU A 49 9.41 -6.97 -9.74
CA LEU A 49 9.04 -8.24 -9.10
C LEU A 49 8.41 -7.99 -7.73
N LEU A 50 8.95 -7.05 -6.94
CA LEU A 50 8.44 -6.71 -5.61
C LEU A 50 7.07 -6.03 -5.70
N ILE A 51 6.82 -5.21 -6.72
CA ILE A 51 5.50 -4.65 -7.03
C ILE A 51 4.53 -5.75 -7.43
N VAL A 52 4.93 -6.69 -8.30
CA VAL A 52 4.08 -7.81 -8.74
C VAL A 52 3.76 -8.76 -7.58
N LEU A 53 4.75 -9.11 -6.76
CA LEU A 53 4.55 -9.91 -5.55
C LEU A 53 3.70 -9.15 -4.54
N GLY A 54 3.92 -7.85 -4.37
CA GLY A 54 3.05 -6.99 -3.58
C GLY A 54 1.62 -7.06 -4.09
N ALA A 55 1.39 -6.87 -5.38
CA ALA A 55 0.07 -6.94 -5.99
C ALA A 55 -0.58 -8.34 -5.83
N ALA A 56 0.18 -9.41 -6.03
CA ALA A 56 -0.29 -10.80 -5.84
C ALA A 56 -0.60 -11.12 -4.37
N LEU A 57 0.13 -10.52 -3.43
CA LEU A 57 -0.14 -10.55 -1.99
C LEU A 57 -1.22 -9.55 -1.56
N GLY A 58 -1.80 -8.78 -2.50
CA GLY A 58 -2.89 -7.84 -2.25
C GLY A 58 -2.47 -6.43 -1.82
N LEU A 59 -1.18 -6.06 -1.88
CA LEU A 59 -0.68 -4.72 -1.53
C LEU A 59 -1.12 -3.60 -2.49
N PHE A 60 -1.47 -3.89 -3.75
CA PHE A 60 -1.79 -2.86 -4.76
C PHE A 60 -3.11 -3.10 -5.52
N GLY A 61 -3.90 -4.08 -5.08
CA GLY A 61 -5.22 -4.34 -5.67
C GLY A 61 -6.31 -3.46 -5.05
N VAL A 62 -7.48 -3.43 -5.70
CA VAL A 62 -8.80 -3.04 -5.17
C VAL A 62 -9.24 -4.05 -4.08
N GLY A 63 -8.38 -4.25 -3.09
CA GLY A 63 -8.44 -5.25 -2.02
C GLY A 63 -7.95 -4.64 -0.70
N PRO A 64 -7.41 -5.41 0.28
CA PRO A 64 -7.25 -5.05 1.71
C PRO A 64 -6.39 -3.80 2.03
N LEU A 65 -5.86 -3.11 1.03
CA LEU A 65 -5.27 -1.78 1.19
C LEU A 65 -6.26 -0.63 0.97
N SER A 66 -7.39 -0.89 0.30
CA SER A 66 -8.52 0.03 0.16
C SER A 66 -9.56 -0.24 1.23
N GLU A 67 -9.82 -1.49 1.60
CA GLU A 67 -10.65 -1.85 2.74
C GLU A 67 -9.76 -2.11 3.95
N ALA A 68 -9.83 -1.24 4.96
CA ALA A 68 -9.26 -1.53 6.26
C ALA A 68 -10.32 -2.26 7.10
N GLY A 69 -10.12 -3.57 7.24
CA GLY A 69 -10.78 -4.41 8.23
C GLY A 69 -9.83 -4.64 9.39
N ALA A 70 -10.15 -4.14 10.58
CA ALA A 70 -9.37 -4.45 11.77
C ALA A 70 -10.25 -4.50 13.02
N GLY A 71 -9.93 -5.44 13.90
CA GLY A 71 -10.71 -5.70 15.09
C GLY A 71 -9.86 -5.92 16.33
N THR A 72 -10.44 -5.62 17.48
CA THR A 72 -9.82 -5.83 18.80
C THR A 72 -10.37 -7.11 19.41
N ASP A 73 -9.53 -8.12 19.64
CA ASP A 73 -9.83 -9.32 20.45
C ASP A 73 -11.20 -9.98 20.20
N GLY A 74 -11.74 -9.87 18.97
CA GLY A 74 -13.07 -10.39 18.60
C GLY A 74 -14.27 -9.68 19.23
N ARG A 75 -14.10 -8.48 19.82
CA ARG A 75 -15.16 -7.66 20.46
C ARG A 75 -15.68 -6.52 19.58
N LEU A 76 -14.81 -6.06 18.70
CA LEU A 76 -15.05 -4.98 17.77
C LEU A 76 -14.37 -5.36 16.47
N ALA A 77 -15.09 -5.32 15.36
CA ALA A 77 -14.52 -5.38 14.03
C ALA A 77 -15.03 -4.19 13.23
N VAL A 78 -14.13 -3.50 12.54
CA VAL A 78 -14.45 -2.29 11.80
C VAL A 78 -13.94 -2.45 10.38
N ASP A 79 -14.85 -2.30 9.42
CA ASP A 79 -14.61 -2.41 7.99
C ASP A 79 -14.90 -1.03 7.35
N TYR A 80 -13.92 -0.45 6.66
CA TYR A 80 -14.05 0.88 6.03
C TYR A 80 -13.13 1.08 4.84
N GLU A 81 -13.47 2.03 3.97
CA GLU A 81 -12.63 2.44 2.85
C GLU A 81 -11.55 3.44 3.30
N ARG A 82 -10.27 3.11 3.05
CA ARG A 82 -9.10 3.98 3.33
C ARG A 82 -8.95 5.11 2.34
N PHE A 83 -9.53 5.01 1.14
CA PHE A 83 -9.48 6.05 0.13
C PHE A 83 -10.90 6.37 -0.30
N VAL A 84 -11.38 7.56 0.06
CA VAL A 84 -12.77 7.97 -0.20
C VAL A 84 -12.79 9.24 -1.04
N ARG A 85 -13.85 9.43 -1.81
CA ARG A 85 -13.99 10.58 -2.70
C ARG A 85 -14.66 11.74 -1.99
N PHE A 86 -14.17 12.94 -2.23
CA PHE A 86 -14.81 14.16 -1.79
C PHE A 86 -16.26 14.22 -2.29
N GLN A 87 -17.21 14.56 -1.42
CA GLN A 87 -18.64 14.63 -1.74
C GLN A 87 -19.27 13.34 -2.27
N SER A 88 -18.64 12.18 -2.05
CA SER A 88 -19.25 10.87 -2.30
C SER A 88 -19.56 10.20 -0.98
N GLU A 89 -20.72 9.56 -0.85
CA GLU A 89 -21.01 8.74 0.32
C GLU A 89 -20.01 7.58 0.41
N THR A 90 -19.62 7.28 1.64
CA THR A 90 -18.81 6.12 2.02
C THR A 90 -19.42 5.50 3.28
N GLU A 91 -19.16 4.22 3.49
CA GLU A 91 -19.73 3.48 4.60
C GLU A 91 -18.62 3.03 5.57
N LEU A 92 -18.92 3.16 6.86
CA LEU A 92 -18.13 2.61 7.96
C LEU A 92 -18.98 1.53 8.64
N HIS A 93 -18.58 0.28 8.51
CA HIS A 93 -19.28 -0.87 9.05
C HIS A 93 -18.59 -1.31 10.34
N VAL A 94 -19.37 -1.49 11.38
CA VAL A 94 -18.89 -1.79 12.73
C VAL A 94 -19.67 -3.01 13.23
N ARG A 95 -18.96 -4.06 13.62
CA ARG A 95 -19.52 -5.24 14.27
C ARG A 95 -19.09 -5.27 15.73
N LEU A 96 -20.06 -5.35 16.61
CA LEU A 96 -19.91 -5.31 18.06
C LEU A 96 -20.29 -6.68 18.63
N SER A 97 -19.47 -7.21 19.52
CA SER A 97 -19.62 -8.56 20.08
C SER A 97 -19.04 -8.64 21.49
N GLY A 98 -19.41 -9.71 22.22
CA GLY A 98 -18.91 -9.96 23.58
C GLY A 98 -19.25 -8.82 24.54
N ASP A 99 -18.26 -8.34 25.30
CA ASP A 99 -18.43 -7.30 26.34
C ASP A 99 -18.94 -5.94 25.80
N ALA A 100 -18.93 -5.73 24.48
CA ALA A 100 -19.55 -4.54 23.87
C ALA A 100 -21.09 -4.58 23.93
N LEU A 101 -21.65 -5.77 24.12
CA LEU A 101 -23.07 -6.04 24.32
C LEU A 101 -23.32 -6.25 25.82
N SER A 102 -24.08 -5.35 26.43
CA SER A 102 -24.40 -5.42 27.85
C SER A 102 -25.86 -5.04 28.08
N GLU A 103 -26.59 -5.86 28.82
CA GLU A 103 -27.98 -5.57 29.23
C GLU A 103 -28.93 -5.22 28.06
N GLY A 104 -28.77 -5.88 26.90
CA GLY A 104 -29.57 -5.59 25.71
C GLY A 104 -29.22 -4.26 25.03
N ARG A 105 -28.02 -3.72 25.29
CA ARG A 105 -27.48 -2.52 24.64
C ARG A 105 -26.11 -2.80 24.05
N ALA A 106 -25.85 -2.22 22.89
CA ALA A 106 -24.53 -2.19 22.26
C ALA A 106 -23.98 -0.77 22.35
N THR A 107 -22.75 -0.61 22.87
CA THR A 107 -22.14 0.72 23.03
C THR A 107 -20.83 0.81 22.27
N LEU A 108 -20.70 1.83 21.43
CA LEU A 108 -19.46 2.18 20.73
C LEU A 108 -19.16 3.66 20.91
N TRP A 109 -17.88 4.03 20.89
CA TRP A 109 -17.45 5.42 20.87
C TRP A 109 -16.58 5.71 19.66
N LEU A 110 -16.66 6.93 19.15
CA LEU A 110 -15.87 7.45 18.04
C LEU A 110 -15.29 8.81 18.42
N THR A 111 -14.07 9.10 17.98
CA THR A 111 -13.42 10.39 18.27
C THR A 111 -14.09 11.52 17.46
N ALA A 112 -14.47 12.63 18.10
CA ALA A 112 -15.15 13.73 17.44
C ALA A 112 -14.27 14.38 16.36
N GLY A 113 -12.95 14.42 16.58
CA GLY A 113 -11.98 14.88 15.57
C GLY A 113 -12.03 14.13 14.23
N TYR A 114 -12.47 12.87 14.21
CA TYR A 114 -12.69 12.12 12.96
C TYR A 114 -13.80 12.75 12.11
N LEU A 115 -14.82 13.31 12.77
CA LEU A 115 -16.00 13.88 12.12
C LEU A 115 -15.85 15.34 11.68
N ASP A 116 -14.77 16.06 12.05
CA ASP A 116 -14.56 17.47 11.64
C ASP A 116 -14.42 17.66 10.09
N GLY A 117 -14.16 16.58 9.36
CA GLY A 117 -14.14 16.54 7.90
C GLY A 117 -15.15 15.59 7.27
N MET A 118 -16.09 15.06 8.06
CA MET A 118 -17.02 14.00 7.65
C MET A 118 -18.41 14.30 8.22
N ARG A 119 -19.39 14.45 7.35
CA ARG A 119 -20.79 14.59 7.79
C ARG A 119 -21.40 13.21 7.93
N VAL A 120 -21.95 12.89 9.10
CA VAL A 120 -22.78 11.70 9.28
C VAL A 120 -24.12 11.93 8.57
N SER A 121 -24.34 11.23 7.46
CA SER A 121 -25.60 11.28 6.71
C SER A 121 -26.65 10.38 7.37
N GLN A 122 -26.25 9.18 7.80
CA GLN A 122 -27.14 8.20 8.38
C GLN A 122 -26.39 7.23 9.30
N VAL A 123 -27.05 6.72 10.33
CA VAL A 123 -26.57 5.61 11.17
C VAL A 123 -27.64 4.53 11.21
N ILE A 124 -27.25 3.27 10.97
CA ILE A 124 -28.16 2.13 10.89
C ILE A 124 -27.61 0.99 11.78
N PRO A 125 -28.36 0.48 12.78
CA PRO A 125 -29.66 0.98 13.24
C PRO A 125 -29.56 2.39 13.83
N GLU A 126 -30.71 3.04 14.04
CA GLU A 126 -30.75 4.34 14.70
C GLU A 126 -30.31 4.18 16.17
N PRO A 127 -29.39 5.02 16.67
CA PRO A 127 -28.97 4.96 18.07
C PRO A 127 -30.08 5.42 19.01
N GLU A 128 -30.19 4.78 20.18
CA GLU A 128 -31.08 5.22 21.27
C GLU A 128 -30.58 6.53 21.90
N SER A 129 -29.25 6.70 21.98
CA SER A 129 -28.63 7.90 22.49
C SER A 129 -27.27 8.16 21.83
N VAL A 130 -26.92 9.44 21.76
CA VAL A 130 -25.58 9.91 21.39
C VAL A 130 -25.12 10.90 22.45
N GLU A 131 -24.04 10.57 23.14
CA GLU A 131 -23.48 11.36 24.22
C GLU A 131 -22.09 11.87 23.85
N VAL A 132 -21.82 13.14 24.18
CA VAL A 132 -20.50 13.75 23.97
C VAL A 132 -19.77 13.74 25.31
N SER A 133 -18.59 13.14 25.36
CA SER A 133 -17.72 13.13 26.54
C SER A 133 -16.28 13.46 26.13
N GLY A 134 -15.86 14.69 26.38
CA GLY A 134 -14.58 15.21 25.91
C GLY A 134 -14.50 15.20 24.38
N ASP A 135 -13.55 14.44 23.83
CA ASP A 135 -13.37 14.25 22.38
C ASP A 135 -14.02 12.94 21.87
N ARG A 136 -14.91 12.32 22.66
CA ARG A 136 -15.59 11.07 22.27
C ARG A 136 -17.08 11.29 22.10
N LEU A 137 -17.61 10.72 21.02
CA LEU A 137 -19.03 10.55 20.75
C LEU A 137 -19.38 9.10 21.03
N THR A 138 -20.16 8.86 22.07
CA THR A 138 -20.63 7.54 22.46
C THR A 138 -22.02 7.31 21.90
N TYR A 139 -22.17 6.27 21.09
CA TYR A 139 -23.44 5.84 20.51
C TYR A 139 -23.92 4.58 21.25
N THR A 140 -25.18 4.61 21.68
CA THR A 140 -25.85 3.47 22.32
C THR A 140 -26.93 2.94 21.39
N PHE A 141 -26.95 1.63 21.15
CA PHE A 141 -27.94 0.97 20.29
C PHE A 141 -28.70 -0.08 21.08
N ALA A 142 -29.99 -0.23 20.79
CA ALA A 142 -30.78 -1.37 21.24
C ALA A 142 -30.22 -2.65 20.63
N ALA A 143 -30.02 -3.68 21.46
CA ALA A 143 -29.63 -5.02 21.03
C ALA A 143 -30.62 -6.04 21.60
N ALA A 144 -30.91 -7.10 20.85
CA ALA A 144 -31.70 -8.20 21.40
C ALA A 144 -30.93 -8.84 22.57
N PRO A 145 -31.60 -9.26 23.67
CA PRO A 145 -30.93 -9.87 24.83
C PRO A 145 -30.07 -11.09 24.47
N GLU A 146 -30.47 -11.83 23.44
CA GLU A 146 -29.78 -13.00 22.91
C GLU A 146 -28.79 -12.70 21.76
N ALA A 147 -28.63 -11.44 21.36
CA ALA A 147 -27.71 -11.07 20.29
C ALA A 147 -26.26 -11.33 20.72
N THR A 148 -25.53 -12.09 19.90
CA THR A 148 -24.09 -12.35 20.07
C THR A 148 -23.22 -11.36 19.28
N GLU A 149 -23.79 -10.75 18.24
CA GLU A 149 -23.18 -9.72 17.41
C GLU A 149 -24.23 -8.68 17.00
N VAL A 150 -23.84 -7.40 16.96
CA VAL A 150 -24.64 -6.30 16.44
C VAL A 150 -23.85 -5.56 15.36
N GLY A 151 -24.43 -5.45 14.17
CA GLY A 151 -23.89 -4.67 13.06
C GLY A 151 -24.43 -3.24 13.06
N VAL A 152 -23.53 -2.26 13.04
CA VAL A 152 -23.81 -0.84 12.92
C VAL A 152 -23.14 -0.30 11.66
N ARG A 153 -23.85 0.50 10.88
CA ARG A 153 -23.37 1.14 9.66
C ARG A 153 -23.50 2.64 9.80
N PHE A 154 -22.40 3.36 9.58
CA PHE A 154 -22.39 4.81 9.44
C PHE A 154 -22.23 5.15 7.96
N VAL A 155 -23.20 5.88 7.41
CA VAL A 155 -23.11 6.50 6.09
C VAL A 155 -22.53 7.89 6.29
N LEU A 156 -21.35 8.11 5.72
CA LEU A 156 -20.53 9.30 5.91
C LEU A 156 -20.36 10.01 4.58
N LEU A 157 -20.41 11.34 4.60
CA LEU A 157 -20.12 12.19 3.45
C LEU A 157 -18.88 13.04 3.75
N PRO A 158 -17.73 12.79 3.10
CA PRO A 158 -16.54 13.62 3.26
C PRO A 158 -16.79 15.05 2.81
N THR A 159 -16.50 16.01 3.69
CA THR A 159 -16.68 17.46 3.48
C THR A 159 -15.37 18.22 3.36
N ARG A 160 -14.22 17.55 3.56
CA ARG A 160 -12.87 18.13 3.36
C ARG A 160 -11.93 17.11 2.73
N ILE A 161 -11.07 17.58 1.84
CA ILE A 161 -9.98 16.80 1.22
C ILE A 161 -8.84 16.58 2.23
N GLY A 162 -8.09 15.49 2.09
CA GLY A 162 -6.89 15.17 2.87
C GLY A 162 -7.07 13.99 3.84
N GLY A 163 -6.03 13.71 4.63
CA GLY A 163 -6.02 12.64 5.62
C GLY A 163 -6.97 12.91 6.80
N ARG A 164 -7.69 11.87 7.22
CA ARG A 164 -8.58 11.82 8.37
C ARG A 164 -8.11 10.70 9.27
N THR A 165 -7.82 11.04 10.52
CA THR A 165 -7.46 10.07 11.55
C THR A 165 -8.44 10.18 12.70
N GLY A 166 -8.68 9.07 13.38
CA GLY A 166 -9.56 9.01 14.53
C GLY A 166 -9.43 7.67 15.23
N GLU A 167 -10.17 7.51 16.31
CA GLU A 167 -10.26 6.23 17.01
C GLU A 167 -11.72 5.85 17.23
N ILE A 168 -11.97 4.55 17.15
CA ILE A 168 -13.24 3.91 17.45
C ILE A 168 -13.03 2.79 18.46
N GLY A 169 -13.92 2.63 19.43
CA GLY A 169 -13.79 1.57 20.43
C GLY A 169 -15.11 1.22 21.09
N THR A 170 -15.07 0.29 22.03
CA THR A 170 -16.23 -0.14 22.82
C THR A 170 -15.94 0.05 24.31
N GLY A 171 -16.94 0.50 25.06
CA GLY A 171 -16.83 0.74 26.51
C GLY A 171 -15.57 1.54 26.90
N HIS A 172 -14.81 1.00 27.86
CA HIS A 172 -13.55 1.57 28.35
C HIS A 172 -12.30 0.90 27.75
N GLY A 173 -12.46 0.08 26.71
CA GLY A 173 -11.36 -0.67 26.10
C GLY A 173 -10.43 0.18 25.25
N PRO A 174 -9.29 -0.39 24.79
CA PRO A 174 -8.41 0.25 23.83
C PRO A 174 -9.16 0.49 22.51
N GLY A 175 -8.98 1.70 21.95
CA GLY A 175 -9.55 2.06 20.66
C GLY A 175 -8.75 1.50 19.49
N PHE A 176 -9.43 1.35 18.37
CA PHE A 176 -8.86 1.07 17.07
C PHE A 176 -8.70 2.37 16.27
N SER A 177 -7.52 2.60 15.70
CA SER A 177 -7.24 3.79 14.89
C SER A 177 -7.80 3.67 13.48
N LEU A 178 -8.68 4.62 13.12
CA LEU A 178 -9.17 4.85 11.77
C LEU A 178 -8.23 5.80 11.03
N ASN A 179 -7.88 5.46 9.79
CA ASN A 179 -7.09 6.33 8.92
C ASN A 179 -7.64 6.27 7.48
N GLN A 180 -8.29 7.36 7.05
CA GLN A 180 -8.85 7.53 5.72
C GLN A 180 -8.19 8.70 4.99
N PHE A 181 -8.09 8.61 3.67
CA PHE A 181 -7.61 9.68 2.82
C PHE A 181 -8.73 10.09 1.86
N VAL A 182 -9.17 11.35 1.99
CA VAL A 182 -10.18 11.93 1.11
C VAL A 182 -9.49 12.57 -0.08
N TYR A 183 -9.78 12.11 -1.29
CA TYR A 183 -9.23 12.67 -2.52
C TYR A 183 -10.31 13.39 -3.36
N PRO A 184 -9.93 14.32 -4.26
CA PRO A 184 -10.88 15.08 -5.08
C PRO A 184 -11.75 14.22 -6.00
#